data_AF-A0A2V6JVN2-F1
#
_entry.id   AF-A0A2V6JVN2-F1
#
_cell.length_a   1.000
_cell.length_b   1.000
_cell.length_c   1.000
_cell.angle_alpha   90.00
_cell.angle_beta   90.00
_cell.angle_gamma   90.00
#
_symmetry.space_group_name_H-M   'P 1'
#
loop_
_entity.id
_entity.type
_entity.pdbx_description
1 polymer ?
#
loop_
_entity_poly.entity_id
_entity_poly.type
_entity_poly.pdbx_seq_one_letter_code
_entity_poly.pdbx_strand_id
1 'polypeptide(L)'
;MKRTFIRMTLVIILFAGAVIILIRAQVRDAAGRKLREAILAELQPVALKNCTFKRFGSANDGGYLMCENLIEPLDAAYSYGVGSNDDWACEVSRRYRVPVHQYDCFDPARPTCDGGTFVFHDECVGDRTGYRE
;
A
#
# COMPACT_ATOMS: atom_id res chain seq x y z
N MET A 1 4.10 -49.56 -28.68
CA MET A 1 3.05 -49.50 -27.65
C MET A 1 3.51 -48.93 -26.30
N LYS A 2 4.48 -49.53 -25.57
CA LYS A 2 4.95 -49.01 -24.26
C LYS A 2 5.44 -47.55 -24.29
N ARG A 3 6.21 -47.16 -25.30
CA ARG A 3 6.80 -45.81 -25.43
C ARG A 3 5.75 -44.72 -25.69
N THR A 4 4.69 -45.05 -26.41
CA THR A 4 3.56 -44.15 -26.71
C THR A 4 2.68 -43.95 -25.48
N PHE A 5 2.45 -45.01 -24.70
CA PHE A 5 1.69 -44.94 -23.45
C PHE A 5 2.40 -44.06 -22.40
N ILE A 6 3.71 -44.24 -22.21
CA ILE A 6 4.52 -43.40 -21.29
C ILE A 6 4.46 -41.92 -21.68
N ARG A 7 4.53 -41.61 -22.99
CA ARG A 7 4.42 -40.23 -23.50
C ARG A 7 3.04 -39.63 -23.22
N MET A 8 1.96 -40.37 -23.45
CA MET A 8 0.61 -39.90 -23.14
C MET A 8 0.43 -39.65 -21.63
N THR A 9 0.90 -40.56 -20.78
CA THR A 9 0.81 -40.38 -19.31
C THR A 9 1.57 -39.14 -18.84
N LEU A 10 2.77 -38.89 -19.36
CA LEU A 10 3.54 -37.68 -19.05
C LEU A 10 2.81 -36.40 -19.47
N VAL A 11 2.21 -36.38 -20.67
CA VAL A 11 1.44 -35.23 -21.14
C VAL A 11 0.22 -34.97 -20.25
N ILE A 12 -0.49 -36.02 -19.83
CA ILE A 12 -1.64 -35.89 -18.94
C ILE A 12 -1.21 -35.32 -17.58
N ILE A 13 -0.09 -35.81 -17.02
CA ILE A 13 0.43 -35.32 -15.73
C ILE A 13 0.84 -33.85 -15.85
N LEU A 14 1.53 -33.47 -16.92
CA LEU A 14 1.95 -32.09 -17.16
C LEU A 14 0.74 -31.16 -17.33
N PHE A 15 -0.26 -31.59 -18.10
CA PHE A 15 -1.49 -30.83 -18.29
C PHE A 15 -2.27 -30.68 -16.99
N ALA A 16 -2.47 -31.77 -16.23
CA ALA A 16 -3.12 -31.73 -14.93
C ALA A 16 -2.37 -30.81 -13.95
N GLY A 17 -1.03 -30.88 -13.93
CA GLY A 17 -0.19 -29.99 -13.13
C GLY A 17 -0.39 -28.51 -13.51
N ALA A 18 -0.37 -28.18 -14.79
CA ALA A 18 -0.61 -26.81 -15.28
C ALA A 18 -2.00 -26.29 -14.91
N VAL A 19 -3.04 -27.12 -15.04
CA VAL A 19 -4.41 -26.78 -14.65
C VAL A 19 -4.51 -26.52 -13.14
N ILE A 20 -3.88 -27.35 -12.31
CA ILE A 20 -3.85 -27.14 -10.85
C ILE A 20 -3.18 -25.82 -10.49
N ILE A 21 -2.07 -25.46 -11.15
CA ILE A 21 -1.38 -24.18 -10.93
C ILE A 21 -2.30 -23.01 -11.26
N LEU A 22 -2.98 -23.06 -12.41
CA LEU A 22 -3.89 -21.99 -12.85
C LEU A 22 -5.07 -21.82 -11.88
N ILE A 23 -5.70 -22.91 -11.47
CA ILE A 23 -6.80 -22.88 -10.50
C ILE A 23 -6.33 -22.28 -9.17
N ARG A 24 -5.15 -22.68 -8.68
CA ARG A 24 -4.59 -22.12 -7.44
C ARG A 24 -4.32 -20.63 -7.55
N ALA A 25 -3.81 -20.15 -8.68
CA ALA A 25 -3.61 -18.72 -8.91
C ALA A 25 -4.95 -17.96 -8.87
N GLN A 26 -5.96 -18.46 -9.57
CA GLN A 26 -7.28 -17.83 -9.61
C GLN A 26 -7.99 -17.81 -8.24
N VAL A 27 -7.85 -18.87 -7.44
CA VAL A 27 -8.38 -18.92 -6.07
C VAL A 27 -7.67 -17.91 -5.16
N ARG A 28 -6.34 -17.77 -5.29
CA ARG A 28 -5.57 -16.77 -4.54
C ARG A 28 -6.00 -15.35 -4.90
N ASP A 29 -6.18 -15.05 -6.18
CA ASP A 29 -6.63 -13.74 -6.63
C ASP A 29 -8.04 -13.42 -6.13
N ALA A 30 -8.96 -14.40 -6.19
CA ALA A 30 -10.31 -14.24 -5.67
C ALA A 30 -10.34 -14.00 -4.16
N ALA A 31 -9.53 -14.74 -3.39
CA ALA A 31 -9.39 -14.53 -1.95
C ALA A 31 -8.80 -13.15 -1.64
N GLY A 32 -7.78 -12.72 -2.38
CA GLY A 32 -7.17 -11.40 -2.26
C GLY A 32 -8.14 -10.27 -2.58
N ARG A 33 -9.00 -10.42 -3.61
CA ARG A 33 -10.05 -9.45 -3.92
C ARG A 33 -11.06 -9.34 -2.78
N LYS A 34 -11.56 -10.48 -2.29
CA LYS A 34 -12.53 -10.50 -1.19
C LYS A 34 -11.99 -9.84 0.08
N LEU A 35 -10.70 -10.02 0.38
CA LEU A 35 -10.05 -9.33 1.50
C LEU A 35 -9.99 -7.81 1.29
N ARG A 36 -9.61 -7.35 0.09
CA ARG A 36 -9.58 -5.91 -0.23
C ARG A 36 -10.96 -5.28 -0.15
N GLU A 37 -11.98 -5.95 -0.64
CA GLU A 37 -13.37 -5.51 -0.54
C GLU A 37 -13.82 -5.42 0.92
N ALA A 38 -13.44 -6.40 1.76
CA ALA A 38 -13.73 -6.37 3.18
C ALA A 38 -13.04 -5.18 3.88
N ILE A 39 -11.73 -4.97 3.64
CA ILE A 39 -10.99 -3.84 4.22
C ILE A 39 -11.57 -2.51 3.74
N LEU A 40 -11.89 -2.37 2.45
CA LEU A 40 -12.51 -1.17 1.91
C LEU A 40 -13.88 -0.91 2.54
N ALA A 41 -14.66 -1.96 2.84
CA ALA A 41 -15.92 -1.83 3.54
C ALA A 41 -15.76 -1.32 4.98
N GLU A 42 -14.62 -1.56 5.64
CA GLU A 42 -14.31 -0.98 6.95
C GLU A 42 -13.98 0.53 6.87
N LEU A 43 -13.52 1.01 5.71
CA LEU A 43 -13.26 2.42 5.46
C LEU A 43 -14.56 3.19 5.21
N GLN A 44 -15.37 3.37 6.26
CA GLN A 44 -16.62 4.13 6.22
C GLN A 44 -16.34 5.62 6.46
N PRO A 45 -16.45 6.50 5.45
CA PRO A 45 -16.26 7.93 5.65
C PRO A 45 -17.39 8.47 6.52
N VAL A 46 -17.05 9.18 7.59
CA VAL A 46 -18.00 9.86 8.46
C VAL A 46 -17.84 11.36 8.34
N ALA A 47 -18.95 12.09 8.32
CA ALA A 47 -18.91 13.55 8.37
C ALA A 47 -18.51 14.00 9.78
N LEU A 48 -17.30 14.52 9.92
CA LEU A 48 -16.80 15.07 11.19
C LEU A 48 -17.46 16.42 11.45
N LYS A 49 -18.13 16.56 12.61
CA LYS A 49 -18.82 17.81 13.00
C LYS A 49 -17.97 18.74 13.88
N ASN A 50 -16.94 18.22 14.53
CA ASN A 50 -16.11 18.91 15.51
C ASN A 50 -14.65 19.00 15.05
N CYS A 51 -14.41 19.33 13.79
CA CYS A 51 -13.07 19.44 13.23
C CYS A 51 -12.51 20.87 13.37
N THR A 52 -11.39 21.01 14.07
CA THR A 52 -10.55 22.21 14.04
C THR A 52 -9.53 22.04 12.92
N PHE A 53 -9.80 22.68 11.78
CA PHE A 53 -8.93 22.58 10.62
C PHE A 53 -7.55 23.21 10.88
N LYS A 54 -6.51 22.47 10.54
CA LYS A 54 -5.13 22.95 10.53
C LYS A 54 -4.38 22.38 9.33
N ARG A 55 -3.52 23.22 8.75
CA ARG A 55 -2.57 22.81 7.71
C ARG A 55 -1.38 22.12 8.36
N PHE A 56 -0.98 20.97 7.80
CA PHE A 56 0.25 20.26 8.10
C PHE A 56 1.08 20.17 6.83
N GLY A 57 2.35 20.53 6.90
CA GLY A 57 3.27 20.64 5.78
C GLY A 57 3.38 22.07 5.25
N SER A 58 4.00 22.20 4.08
CA SER A 58 4.35 23.49 3.48
C SER A 58 3.13 24.31 3.04
N ALA A 59 3.31 25.63 2.91
CA ALA A 59 2.23 26.58 2.68
C ALA A 59 1.59 26.49 1.27
N ASN A 60 2.40 26.17 0.25
CA ASN A 60 2.00 26.24 -1.16
C ASN A 60 1.84 24.85 -1.81
N ASP A 61 2.77 23.93 -1.53
CA ASP A 61 2.79 22.57 -2.04
C ASP A 61 3.36 21.65 -0.95
N GLY A 62 2.91 20.40 -0.85
CA GLY A 62 3.32 19.46 0.20
C GLY A 62 2.59 19.60 1.54
N GLY A 63 1.47 20.33 1.58
CA GLY A 63 0.67 20.51 2.81
C GLY A 63 -0.79 20.10 2.69
N TYR A 64 -1.33 19.47 3.74
CA TYR A 64 -2.70 18.96 3.82
C TYR A 64 -3.50 19.61 4.94
N LEU A 65 -4.80 19.77 4.74
CA LEU A 65 -5.72 20.22 5.77
C LEU A 65 -6.24 19.02 6.57
N MET A 66 -6.04 19.02 7.89
CA MET A 66 -6.46 17.95 8.79
C MET A 66 -7.23 18.50 9.99
N CYS A 67 -7.91 17.62 10.73
CA CYS A 67 -8.56 17.95 12.01
C CYS A 67 -7.55 17.78 13.15
N GLU A 68 -6.90 18.87 13.58
CA GLU A 68 -5.85 18.78 14.61
C GLU A 68 -6.37 18.20 15.93
N ASN A 69 -7.57 18.60 16.33
CA ASN A 69 -8.17 18.19 17.60
C ASN A 69 -8.63 16.72 17.64
N LEU A 70 -8.52 15.98 16.53
CA LEU A 70 -8.95 14.58 16.41
C LEU A 70 -7.81 13.62 16.03
N ILE A 71 -6.57 14.12 15.96
CA ILE A 71 -5.43 13.33 15.48
C ILE A 71 -4.82 12.46 16.58
N GLU A 72 -4.91 12.89 17.83
CA GLU A 72 -4.37 12.17 18.98
C GLU A 72 -5.44 11.28 19.64
N PRO A 73 -5.05 10.12 20.21
CA PRO A 73 -3.69 9.59 20.26
C PRO A 73 -3.21 9.05 18.90
N LEU A 74 -1.91 9.19 18.63
CA LEU A 74 -1.28 8.77 17.39
C LEU A 74 -0.04 7.94 17.73
N ASP A 75 0.09 6.74 17.17
CA ASP A 75 1.26 5.87 17.36
C ASP A 75 2.20 5.88 16.14
N ALA A 76 1.64 6.05 14.94
CA ALA A 76 2.36 6.09 13.68
C ALA A 76 1.53 6.81 12.62
N ALA A 77 2.20 7.31 11.58
CA ALA A 77 1.56 7.84 10.38
C ALA A 77 2.07 7.11 9.14
N TYR A 78 1.26 7.13 8.07
CA TYR A 78 1.56 6.45 6.81
C TYR A 78 1.47 7.45 5.66
N SER A 79 2.53 7.54 4.86
CA SER A 79 2.63 8.40 3.67
C SER A 79 2.90 7.53 2.45
N TYR A 80 2.09 7.68 1.40
CA TYR A 80 2.16 6.84 0.19
C TYR A 80 2.37 7.71 -1.04
N GLY A 81 3.23 7.26 -1.97
CA GLY A 81 3.55 8.03 -3.18
C GLY A 81 4.44 9.23 -2.87
N VAL A 82 5.53 8.99 -2.14
CA VAL A 82 6.41 10.02 -1.61
C VAL A 82 7.49 10.37 -2.63
N GLY A 83 7.53 11.63 -3.06
CA GLY A 83 8.57 12.16 -3.93
C GLY A 83 9.81 12.65 -3.16
N SER A 84 10.48 13.67 -3.71
CA SER A 84 11.68 14.26 -3.10
C SER A 84 11.42 15.12 -1.86
N ASN A 85 10.16 15.45 -1.56
CA ASN A 85 9.77 16.06 -0.29
C ASN A 85 8.59 15.31 0.34
N ASP A 86 8.46 15.45 1.66
CA ASP A 86 7.29 15.01 2.41
C ASP A 86 7.10 15.94 3.62
N ASP A 87 6.76 17.19 3.32
CA ASP A 87 6.67 18.25 4.33
C ASP A 87 5.55 17.96 5.34
N TRP A 88 4.46 17.35 4.87
CA TRP A 88 3.38 16.84 5.70
C TRP A 88 3.87 15.81 6.72
N ALA A 89 4.53 14.74 6.26
CA ALA A 89 5.07 13.73 7.17
C ALA A 89 6.07 14.35 8.14
N CYS A 90 6.91 15.28 7.66
CA CYS A 90 7.93 15.88 8.48
C CYS A 90 7.31 16.74 9.60
N GLU A 91 6.24 17.49 9.32
CA GLU A 91 5.52 18.21 10.38
C GLU A 91 4.80 17.26 11.34
N VAL A 92 4.10 16.23 10.85
CA VAL A 92 3.41 15.24 11.70
C VAL A 92 4.38 14.53 12.63
N SER A 93 5.50 14.04 12.10
CA SER A 93 6.50 13.32 12.88
C SER A 93 7.13 14.20 13.96
N ARG A 94 7.50 15.45 13.63
CA ARG A 94 8.10 16.38 14.59
C ARG A 94 7.13 16.78 15.69
N ARG A 95 5.88 17.09 15.31
CA ARG A 95 4.86 17.58 16.25
C ARG A 95 4.44 16.50 17.23
N TYR A 96 4.12 15.31 16.74
CA TYR A 96 3.56 14.24 17.56
C TYR A 96 4.58 13.20 18.02
N ARG A 97 5.84 13.33 17.59
CA ARG A 97 6.95 12.41 17.96
C ARG A 97 6.67 10.95 17.60
N VAL A 98 6.01 10.73 16.46
CA VAL A 98 5.71 9.39 15.93
C VAL A 98 6.54 9.10 14.67
N PRO A 99 6.87 7.83 14.40
CA PRO A 99 7.42 7.45 13.11
C PRO A 99 6.39 7.67 11.99
N VAL A 100 6.85 8.15 10.84
CA VAL A 100 6.08 8.13 9.59
C VAL A 100 6.64 7.05 8.69
N HIS A 101 5.80 6.08 8.36
CA HIS A 101 6.10 5.03 7.41
C HIS A 101 5.82 5.54 6.00
N GLN A 102 6.88 5.67 5.19
CA GLN A 102 6.81 6.19 3.83
C GLN A 102 6.89 5.03 2.84
N TYR A 103 6.04 5.05 1.81
CA TYR A 103 5.98 4.00 0.80
C TYR A 103 6.06 4.62 -0.59
N ASP A 104 7.15 4.36 -1.31
CA ASP A 104 7.28 4.66 -2.72
C ASP A 104 8.23 3.66 -3.38
N CYS A 105 7.88 3.20 -4.58
CA CYS A 105 8.61 2.20 -5.36
C CYS A 105 8.99 2.70 -6.76
N PHE A 106 8.72 3.97 -7.05
CA PHE A 106 9.00 4.66 -8.31
C PHE A 106 10.13 5.67 -8.16
N ASP A 107 10.14 6.42 -7.05
CA ASP A 107 11.13 7.46 -6.79
C ASP A 107 12.18 7.02 -5.74
N PRO A 108 13.49 7.01 -6.07
CA PRO A 108 14.55 6.73 -5.10
C PRO A 108 14.87 7.91 -4.16
N ALA A 109 14.18 9.05 -4.24
CA ALA A 109 14.56 10.29 -3.56
C ALA A 109 14.65 10.18 -2.03
N ARG A 110 13.90 9.27 -1.39
CA ARG A 110 13.99 8.92 0.04
C ARG A 110 14.19 10.17 0.93
N PRO A 111 13.17 11.04 1.02
CA PRO A 111 13.30 12.31 1.71
C PRO A 111 13.68 12.09 3.17
N THR A 112 14.35 13.08 3.76
CA THR A 112 14.71 13.07 5.18
C THR A 112 13.96 14.19 5.90
N CYS A 113 13.86 14.08 7.22
CA CYS A 113 13.21 15.09 8.04
C CYS A 113 14.04 15.39 9.28
N ASP A 114 14.58 16.61 9.35
CA ASP A 114 15.33 17.07 10.51
C ASP A 114 14.43 17.18 11.75
N GLY A 115 14.71 16.37 12.76
CA GLY A 115 13.96 16.31 14.02
C GLY A 115 12.69 15.45 13.95
N GLY A 116 12.38 14.84 12.80
CA GLY A 116 11.37 13.80 12.66
C GLY A 116 11.98 12.41 12.53
N THR A 117 11.12 11.40 12.43
CA THR A 117 11.49 10.00 12.24
C THR A 117 10.72 9.45 11.04
N PHE A 118 11.45 9.21 9.95
CA PHE A 118 10.93 8.55 8.76
C PHE A 118 11.42 7.10 8.70
N VAL A 119 10.52 6.22 8.27
CA VAL A 119 10.82 4.82 7.98
C VAL A 119 10.39 4.56 6.54
N PHE A 120 11.35 4.55 5.62
CA PHE A 120 11.06 4.40 4.19
C PHE A 120 11.01 2.93 3.78
N HIS A 121 9.96 2.56 3.03
CA HIS A 121 9.69 1.25 2.47
C HIS A 121 9.68 1.35 0.95
N ASP A 122 10.51 0.55 0.29
CA ASP A 122 10.58 0.43 -1.16
C ASP A 122 9.48 -0.52 -1.66
N GLU A 123 8.23 -0.13 -1.44
CA GLU A 123 7.04 -0.95 -1.65
C GLU A 123 5.89 -0.13 -2.27
N CYS A 124 5.22 -0.73 -3.26
CA CYS A 124 4.02 -0.17 -3.86
C CYS A 124 2.77 -0.67 -3.12
N VAL A 125 1.72 0.15 -3.02
CA VAL A 125 0.42 -0.23 -2.43
C VAL A 125 -0.35 -1.28 -3.28
N GLY A 126 0.11 -1.56 -4.51
CA GLY A 126 -0.51 -2.52 -5.41
C GLY A 126 0.50 -3.21 -6.33
N ASP A 127 0.05 -4.26 -7.03
CA ASP A 127 0.89 -4.99 -7.98
C ASP A 127 1.22 -4.11 -9.19
N ARG A 128 2.48 -4.12 -9.64
CA ARG A 128 2.99 -3.38 -10.81
C ARG A 128 2.23 -3.74 -12.10
N THR A 129 1.58 -4.90 -12.14
CA THR A 129 0.84 -5.37 -13.31
C THR A 129 -0.47 -4.61 -13.56
N GLY A 130 -1.04 -3.93 -12.56
CA GLY A 130 -2.30 -3.19 -12.67
C GLY A 130 -2.22 -1.84 -13.38
N TYR A 131 -1.02 -1.36 -13.74
CA TYR A 131 -0.79 -0.05 -14.37
C TYR A 131 -0.45 -0.14 -15.87
N ARG A 132 -0.66 -1.31 -16.49
CA ARG A 132 -0.53 -1.51 -17.94
C ARG A 132 -1.90 -1.41 -18.61
N GLU A 133 -2.48 -0.22 -18.63
CA GLU A 133 -3.53 0.18 -19.57
C GLU A 133 -3.12 1.47 -20.27
#